data_AF-A0A4Y2SVV3-F1
#
_entry.id   AF-A0A4Y2SVV3-F1
#
_cell.length_a   1.000
_cell.length_b   1.000
_cell.length_c   1.000
_cell.angle_alpha   90.00
_cell.angle_beta   90.00
_cell.angle_gamma   90.00
#
_symmetry.space_group_name_H-M   'P 1'
#
loop_
_entity.id
_entity.type
_entity.pdbx_description
1 polymer ?
#
loop_
_entity_poly.entity_id
_entity_poly.type
_entity_poly.pdbx_seq_one_letter_code
_entity_poly.pdbx_strand_id
1 'polypeptide(L)'
;MPITWLQYRCNAFDMEMETDALFGHLLACKTNDHLVSLVYDSDLPIRDLASTLPPFLQACRKLECLELFVAYPANGIDLLVQSWLEIRPESLEKVRINILEIQAEDKCANLMSLARELKFRGLNINVNLF
;
A
#
# COMPACT_ATOMS: atom_id res chain seq x y z
N MET A 1 -8.09 -11.53 -20.81
CA MET A 1 -8.20 -12.17 -19.48
C MET A 1 -8.09 -11.07 -18.43
N PRO A 2 -8.88 -11.10 -17.35
CA PRO A 2 -8.80 -10.08 -16.32
C PRO A 2 -7.47 -10.19 -15.55
N ILE A 3 -6.88 -9.05 -15.20
CA ILE A 3 -5.68 -8.97 -14.37
C ILE A 3 -6.12 -9.15 -12.91
N THR A 4 -5.75 -10.27 -12.30
CA THR A 4 -6.08 -10.60 -10.90
C THR A 4 -4.90 -10.39 -9.96
N TRP A 5 -3.68 -10.36 -10.47
CA TRP A 5 -2.46 -10.08 -9.73
C TRP A 5 -1.66 -9.03 -10.48
N LEU A 6 -1.26 -7.98 -9.77
CA LEU A 6 -0.44 -6.91 -10.32
C LEU A 6 0.76 -6.69 -9.41
N GLN A 7 1.96 -6.76 -10.00
CA GLN A 7 3.18 -6.25 -9.39
C GLN A 7 3.63 -5.02 -10.16
N TYR A 8 3.66 -3.89 -9.47
CA TYR A 8 4.18 -2.64 -10.00
C TYR A 8 5.47 -2.28 -9.25
N ARG A 9 6.53 -1.99 -10.01
CA ARG A 9 7.80 -1.49 -9.50
C ARG A 9 8.03 -0.11 -10.06
N CYS A 10 8.20 0.86 -9.18
CA CYS A 10 8.53 2.24 -9.49
C CYS A 10 9.97 2.49 -9.07
N ASN A 11 10.89 2.42 -10.02
CA ASN A 11 12.28 2.75 -9.76
C ASN A 11 12.46 4.26 -9.92
N ALA A 12 13.41 4.86 -9.19
CA ALA A 12 13.72 6.30 -9.30
C ALA A 12 14.13 6.77 -10.72
N PHE A 13 14.44 5.84 -11.64
CA PHE A 13 14.80 6.10 -13.03
C PHE A 13 13.63 5.98 -14.03
N ASP A 14 12.51 5.40 -13.60
CA ASP A 14 11.30 5.31 -14.41
C ASP A 14 10.61 6.68 -14.35
N MET A 15 10.69 7.43 -15.45
CA MET A 15 10.18 8.81 -15.57
C MET A 15 8.80 8.97 -14.92
N GLU A 16 8.76 9.63 -13.76
CA GLU A 16 7.67 10.41 -13.16
C GLU A 16 6.23 10.02 -13.57
N MET A 17 5.87 8.74 -13.56
CA MET A 17 4.45 8.41 -13.61
C MET A 17 3.90 8.69 -12.22
N GLU A 18 3.24 9.85 -12.08
CA GLU A 18 2.60 10.25 -10.84
C GLU A 18 1.65 9.12 -10.38
N THR A 19 1.68 8.84 -9.07
CA THR A 19 0.97 7.71 -8.47
C THR A 19 -0.54 7.75 -8.75
N ASP A 20 -1.10 8.95 -8.85
CA ASP A 20 -2.49 9.20 -9.26
C ASP A 20 -2.75 8.82 -10.72
N ALA A 21 -1.82 9.12 -11.64
CA ALA A 21 -1.92 8.74 -13.05
C ALA A 21 -1.91 7.22 -13.22
N LEU A 22 -1.10 6.50 -12.44
CA LEU A 22 -1.09 5.03 -12.44
C LEU A 22 -2.45 4.47 -12.00
N PHE A 23 -2.94 4.86 -10.83
CA PHE A 23 -4.22 4.34 -10.32
C PHE A 23 -5.40 4.79 -11.18
N GLY A 24 -5.37 6.02 -11.71
CA GLY A 24 -6.34 6.49 -12.69
C GLY A 24 -6.37 5.63 -13.95
N HIS A 25 -5.20 5.23 -14.47
CA HIS A 25 -5.10 4.33 -15.61
C HIS A 25 -5.63 2.92 -15.29
N LEU A 26 -5.28 2.35 -14.14
CA LEU A 26 -5.78 1.05 -13.69
C LEU A 26 -7.32 1.04 -13.54
N LEU A 27 -7.90 2.15 -13.05
CA LEU A 27 -9.34 2.34 -12.99
C LEU A 27 -9.97 2.45 -14.37
N ALA A 28 -9.38 3.22 -15.29
CA ALA A 28 -9.85 3.35 -16.67
C ALA A 28 -9.85 2.00 -17.42
N CYS A 29 -8.86 1.14 -17.11
CA CYS A 29 -8.75 -0.22 -17.61
C CYS A 29 -9.64 -1.24 -16.88
N LYS A 30 -10.41 -0.81 -15.87
CA LYS A 30 -11.25 -1.66 -15.02
C LYS A 30 -10.48 -2.80 -14.34
N THR A 31 -9.19 -2.59 -14.06
CA THR A 31 -8.36 -3.58 -13.37
C THR A 31 -8.89 -3.83 -11.96
N ASN A 32 -9.40 -2.79 -11.29
CA ASN A 32 -9.99 -2.84 -9.95
C ASN A 32 -11.15 -3.84 -9.81
N ASP A 33 -11.91 -4.13 -10.87
CA ASP A 33 -13.07 -5.04 -10.82
C ASP A 33 -12.66 -6.52 -10.61
N HIS A 34 -11.40 -6.83 -10.90
CA HIS A 34 -10.87 -8.18 -10.89
C HIS A 34 -9.58 -8.36 -10.08
N LEU A 35 -8.94 -7.28 -9.64
CA LEU A 35 -7.69 -7.32 -8.91
C LEU A 35 -7.89 -7.98 -7.54
N VAL A 36 -7.16 -9.07 -7.31
CA VAL A 36 -7.17 -9.85 -6.06
C VAL A 36 -5.92 -9.57 -5.23
N SER A 37 -4.79 -9.29 -5.87
CA SER A 37 -3.54 -9.04 -5.19
C SER A 37 -2.73 -7.95 -5.86
N LEU A 38 -2.25 -7.00 -5.06
CA LEU A 38 -1.42 -5.88 -5.47
C LEU A 38 -0.09 -5.93 -4.72
N VAL A 39 1.00 -5.93 -5.47
CA VAL A 39 2.35 -5.66 -4.96
C VAL A 39 2.77 -4.32 -5.53
N TYR A 40 3.00 -3.34 -4.66
CA TYR A 40 3.47 -2.01 -5.03
C TYR A 40 4.83 -1.77 -4.39
N ASP A 41 5.83 -1.63 -5.24
CA ASP A 41 7.23 -1.49 -4.87
C ASP A 41 7.71 -0.13 -5.38
N SER A 42 8.05 0.76 -4.45
CA SER A 42 8.34 2.16 -4.77
C SER A 42 9.58 2.63 -4.03
N ASP A 43 10.55 3.10 -4.81
CA ASP A 43 11.72 3.84 -4.31
C ASP A 43 11.36 5.30 -3.95
N LEU A 44 10.17 5.77 -4.33
CA LEU A 44 9.71 7.14 -4.11
C LEU A 44 9.02 7.34 -2.74
N PRO A 45 9.13 8.54 -2.14
CA PRO A 45 8.51 8.86 -0.85
C PRO A 45 6.97 8.77 -0.88
N ILE A 46 6.39 8.09 0.11
CA ILE A 46 4.98 7.67 0.23
C ILE A 46 3.96 8.82 0.28
N ARG A 47 4.35 10.10 0.40
CA ARG A 47 3.39 11.19 0.64
C ARG A 47 2.24 11.24 -0.37
N ASP A 48 2.52 10.95 -1.65
CA ASP A 48 1.48 10.92 -2.68
C ASP A 48 0.63 9.64 -2.63
N LEU A 49 1.18 8.54 -2.13
CA LEU A 49 0.51 7.25 -1.98
C LEU A 49 -0.59 7.30 -0.91
N ALA A 50 -0.37 7.99 0.22
CA ALA A 50 -1.36 8.08 1.29
C ALA A 50 -2.67 8.78 0.85
N SER A 51 -2.63 9.61 -0.19
CA SER A 51 -3.81 10.31 -0.73
C SER A 51 -4.48 9.56 -1.89
N THR A 52 -3.70 8.88 -2.73
CA THR A 52 -4.17 8.26 -3.98
C THR A 52 -4.51 6.78 -3.84
N LEU A 53 -3.81 6.07 -2.96
CA LEU A 53 -3.99 4.64 -2.75
C LEU A 53 -5.32 4.32 -2.06
N PRO A 54 -5.79 5.03 -0.99
CA PRO A 54 -7.05 4.66 -0.34
C PRO A 54 -8.26 4.66 -1.28
N PRO A 55 -8.51 5.69 -2.11
CA PRO A 55 -9.59 5.66 -3.09
C PRO A 55 -9.49 4.49 -4.08
N PHE A 56 -8.28 4.17 -4.55
CA PHE A 56 -8.06 3.03 -5.44
C PHE A 56 -8.38 1.69 -4.75
N LEU A 57 -7.87 1.47 -3.54
CA LEU A 57 -8.13 0.25 -2.77
C LEU A 57 -9.63 0.09 -2.48
N GLN A 58 -10.34 1.19 -2.20
CA GLN A 58 -11.80 1.18 -2.02
C GLN A 58 -12.57 0.83 -3.29
N ALA A 59 -12.05 1.19 -4.47
CA ALA A 59 -12.65 0.79 -5.75
C ALA A 59 -12.42 -0.70 -6.08
N CYS A 60 -11.44 -1.35 -5.43
CA CYS A 60 -11.12 -2.75 -5.64
C CYS A 60 -11.96 -3.67 -4.75
N ARG A 61 -13.10 -4.16 -5.27
CA ARG A 61 -14.04 -5.00 -4.52
C ARG A 61 -13.58 -6.44 -4.23
N LYS A 62 -12.45 -6.85 -4.83
CA LYS A 62 -11.92 -8.22 -4.74
C LYS A 62 -10.49 -8.26 -4.24
N LEU A 63 -9.91 -7.11 -3.87
CA LEU A 63 -8.53 -7.04 -3.45
C LEU A 63 -8.41 -7.63 -2.04
N GLU A 64 -7.82 -8.81 -1.96
CA GLU A 64 -7.60 -9.58 -0.73
C GLU A 64 -6.21 -9.33 -0.14
N CYS A 65 -5.22 -9.13 -1.00
CA CYS A 65 -3.81 -9.04 -0.61
C CYS A 65 -3.18 -7.73 -1.10
N LEU A 66 -2.55 -7.00 -0.17
CA LEU A 66 -1.73 -5.83 -0.46
C LEU A 66 -0.31 -6.03 0.08
N GLU A 67 0.69 -5.84 -0.75
CA GLU A 67 2.09 -5.82 -0.33
C GLU A 67 2.74 -4.51 -0.80
N LEU A 68 3.35 -3.80 0.15
CA LEU A 68 4.00 -2.51 -0.07
C LEU A 68 5.49 -2.67 0.24
N PHE A 69 6.36 -2.28 -0.69
CA PHE A 69 7.77 -2.07 -0.44
C PHE A 69 8.06 -0.58 -0.52
N VAL A 70 8.72 -0.06 0.53
CA VAL A 70 9.02 1.36 0.61
C VAL A 70 10.39 1.62 1.21
N ALA A 71 11.17 2.45 0.55
CA ALA A 71 12.38 3.04 1.11
C ALA A 71 12.09 3.97 2.30
N TYR A 72 13.02 3.96 3.27
CA TYR A 72 13.03 4.92 4.37
C TYR A 72 13.49 6.31 3.87
N PRO A 73 12.93 7.43 4.38
CA PRO A 73 11.87 7.52 5.38
C PRO A 73 10.49 7.21 4.80
N ALA A 74 9.80 6.24 5.42
CA ALA A 74 8.46 5.76 5.03
C ALA A 74 7.33 6.77 5.38
N ASN A 75 7.55 8.05 5.11
CA ASN A 75 6.68 9.16 5.50
C ASN A 75 5.30 9.05 4.84
N GLY A 76 4.24 8.86 5.62
CA GLY A 76 2.86 8.75 5.13
C GLY A 76 2.32 7.33 5.11
N ILE A 77 3.15 6.30 5.37
CA ILE A 77 2.65 4.93 5.54
C ILE A 77 1.76 4.82 6.77
N ASP A 78 2.12 5.55 7.83
CA ASP A 78 1.35 5.66 9.05
C ASP A 78 -0.03 6.28 8.78
N LEU A 79 -0.10 7.32 7.95
CA LEU A 79 -1.36 7.93 7.52
C LEU A 79 -2.22 6.96 6.70
N LEU A 80 -1.62 6.23 5.76
CA LEU A 80 -2.30 5.20 4.99
C LEU A 80 -2.87 4.12 5.92
N VAL A 81 -2.06 3.57 6.81
CA VAL A 81 -2.49 2.54 7.76
C VAL A 81 -3.56 3.07 8.72
N GLN A 82 -3.43 4.32 9.17
CA GLN A 82 -4.42 4.99 10.00
C GLN A 82 -5.77 5.11 9.28
N SER A 83 -5.78 5.41 7.98
CA SER A 83 -7.02 5.49 7.19
C SER A 83 -7.84 4.20 7.23
N TRP A 84 -7.21 3.03 7.37
CA TRP A 84 -7.89 1.75 7.47
C TRP A 84 -8.55 1.49 8.83
N LEU A 85 -8.30 2.31 9.84
CA LEU A 85 -9.06 2.29 11.10
C LEU A 85 -10.47 2.85 10.90
N GLU A 86 -10.63 3.77 9.96
CA GLU A 86 -11.90 4.45 9.65
C GLU A 86 -12.56 3.85 8.40
N ILE A 87 -11.79 3.68 7.32
CA ILE A 87 -12.25 3.33 5.98
C ILE A 87 -11.40 2.17 5.44
N ARG A 88 -11.63 0.97 5.99
CA ARG A 88 -10.99 -0.27 5.52
C ARG A 88 -11.61 -0.75 4.21
N PRO A 89 -10.83 -1.19 3.20
CA PRO A 89 -11.39 -1.84 2.01
C PRO A 89 -12.06 -3.16 2.40
N GLU A 90 -13.28 -3.39 1.92
CA GLU A 90 -14.15 -4.49 2.38
C GLU A 90 -13.52 -5.87 2.20
N SER A 91 -12.86 -6.11 1.07
CA SER A 91 -12.26 -7.40 0.71
C SER A 91 -10.84 -7.61 1.26
N LEU A 92 -10.22 -6.58 1.87
CA LEU A 92 -8.80 -6.64 2.21
C LEU A 92 -8.57 -7.51 3.44
N GLU A 93 -7.87 -8.63 3.24
CA GLU A 93 -7.61 -9.61 4.30
C GLU A 93 -6.16 -9.55 4.79
N LYS A 94 -5.20 -9.35 3.88
CA LYS A 94 -3.77 -9.47 4.16
C LYS A 94 -3.03 -8.23 3.68
N VAL A 95 -2.21 -7.67 4.57
CA VAL A 95 -1.34 -6.54 4.28
C VAL A 95 0.09 -6.88 4.70
N ARG A 96 1.05 -6.63 3.81
CA ARG A 96 2.48 -6.65 4.12
C ARG A 96 3.08 -5.30 3.82
N ILE A 97 3.83 -4.76 4.76
CA ILE A 97 4.56 -3.50 4.60
C ILE A 97 6.02 -3.81 4.87
N ASN A 98 6.86 -3.67 3.85
CA ASN A 98 8.30 -3.87 3.91
C ASN A 98 8.96 -2.50 3.83
N ILE A 99 9.57 -2.06 4.94
CA ILE A 99 10.35 -0.82 4.98
C ILE A 99 11.81 -1.19 4.76
N LEU A 100 12.41 -0.61 3.72
CA LEU A 100 13.77 -0.83 3.29
C LEU A 100 14.67 0.33 3.76
N GLU A 101 15.97 0.09 3.84
CA GLU A 101 17.01 1.10 4.10
C GLU A 101 16.89 1.77 5.48
N ILE A 102 16.40 1.03 6.48
CA ILE A 102 16.25 1.54 7.84
C ILE A 102 17.59 1.58 8.58
N GLN A 103 17.85 2.66 9.32
CA GLN A 103 18.99 2.77 10.24
C GLN A 103 18.63 2.25 11.64
N ALA A 104 19.65 1.89 12.43
CA ALA A 104 19.45 1.31 13.76
C ALA A 104 18.72 2.27 14.73
N GLU A 105 18.82 3.59 14.51
CA GLU A 105 18.15 4.59 15.34
C GLU A 105 16.71 4.90 14.91
N ASP A 106 16.27 4.40 13.75
CA ASP A 106 14.97 4.74 13.19
C ASP A 106 13.83 4.06 13.94
N LYS A 107 12.80 4.84 14.25
CA LYS A 107 11.67 4.39 15.08
C LYS A 107 10.37 4.41 14.28
N CYS A 108 9.93 3.24 13.83
CA CYS A 108 8.60 3.04 13.26
C CYS A 108 7.53 2.73 14.34
N ALA A 109 7.68 3.26 15.56
CA ALA A 109 6.84 2.89 16.70
C ALA A 109 5.35 3.16 16.47
N ASN A 110 5.01 4.29 15.84
CA ASN A 110 3.62 4.64 15.52
C ASN A 110 3.01 3.64 14.54
N LEU A 111 3.71 3.35 13.43
CA LEU A 111 3.28 2.36 12.45
C LEU A 111 3.08 0.98 13.07
N MET A 112 4.02 0.54 13.91
CA MET A 112 3.93 -0.74 14.61
C MET A 112 2.73 -0.79 15.56
N SER A 113 2.40 0.32 16.23
CA SER A 113 1.21 0.44 17.07
C SER A 113 -0.08 0.34 16.25
N LEU A 114 -0.18 1.07 15.14
CA LEU A 114 -1.33 1.04 14.22
C LEU A 114 -1.53 -0.37 13.62
N ALA A 115 -0.45 -1.02 13.21
CA ALA A 115 -0.50 -2.38 12.68
C ALA A 115 -1.03 -3.38 13.73
N ARG A 116 -0.60 -3.25 14.99
CA ARG A 116 -1.15 -4.08 16.08
C ARG A 116 -2.65 -3.85 16.26
N GLU A 117 -3.10 -2.59 16.27
CA GLU A 117 -4.52 -2.27 16.39
C GLU A 117 -5.37 -2.87 15.27
N LEU A 118 -4.92 -2.73 14.02
CA LEU A 118 -5.61 -3.34 12.87
C LEU A 118 -5.64 -4.86 12.94
N LYS A 119 -4.57 -5.48 13.44
CA LYS A 119 -4.50 -6.93 13.70
C LYS A 119 -5.53 -7.37 14.74
N PHE A 120 -5.70 -6.61 15.81
CA PHE A 120 -6.77 -6.86 16.78
C PHE A 120 -8.17 -6.71 16.17
N ARG A 121 -8.34 -5.82 15.19
CA ARG A 121 -9.58 -5.65 14.42
C ARG A 121 -9.72 -6.64 13.24
N GLY A 122 -8.94 -7.70 13.21
CA GLY A 122 -9.07 -8.82 12.27
C GLY A 122 -8.35 -8.67 10.92
N LEU A 123 -7.59 -7.60 10.69
CA LEU A 123 -6.78 -7.45 9.47
C LEU A 123 -5.42 -8.13 9.64
N ASN A 124 -5.02 -9.05 8.76
CA ASN A 124 -3.71 -9.70 8.84
C ASN A 124 -2.62 -8.79 8.26
N ILE A 125 -2.21 -7.79 9.05
CA ILE A 125 -1.13 -6.86 8.72
C ILE A 125 0.19 -7.29 9.36
N ASN A 126 1.27 -7.27 8.58
CA ASN A 126 2.63 -7.46 9.05
C ASN A 126 3.54 -6.35 8.52
N VAL A 127 4.37 -5.81 9.40
CA VAL A 127 5.36 -4.78 9.09
C VAL A 127 6.74 -5.39 9.28
N ASN A 128 7.55 -5.39 8.23
CA ASN A 128 8.91 -5.90 8.21
C ASN A 128 9.87 -4.72 7.99
N LEU A 129 10.98 -4.72 8.73
CA LEU A 129 12.00 -3.68 8.68
C LEU A 129 13.29 -4.33 8.18
N PHE A 130 13.89 -3.80 7.12
CA PHE A 130 15.06 -4.34 6.43
C PHE A 130 16.18 -3.30 6.28
#